data_AF-A0A2N6CBR2-F1
#
_entry.id   AF-A0A2N6CBR2-F1
#
_cell.length_a   1.000
_cell.length_b   1.000
_cell.length_c   1.000
_cell.angle_alpha   90.00
_cell.angle_beta   90.00
_cell.angle_gamma   90.00
#
_symmetry.space_group_name_H-M   'P 1'
#
loop_
_entity.id
_entity.type
_entity.pdbx_description
1 polymer ?
#
loop_
_entity_poly.entity_id
_entity_poly.type
_entity_poly.pdbx_seq_one_letter_code
_entity_poly.pdbx_strand_id
1 'polypeptide(L)' 'MAKHSVILFKPYPMDVGQKIHIAGGPREGDWEVIGVSERKVKLRCPVSFREFEWNRFCYFVEEEQDREWPQHD' A
#
# COMPACT_ATOMS: atom_id res chain seq x y z
N MET A 1 21.66 28.86 11.45
CA MET A 1 21.63 27.49 10.91
C MET A 1 21.59 27.57 9.40
N ALA A 2 22.45 26.83 8.70
CA ALA A 2 22.43 26.78 7.23
C ALA A 2 21.17 26.03 6.76
N LYS A 3 20.53 26.50 5.69
CA LYS A 3 19.36 25.86 5.08
C LYS A 3 19.83 24.91 3.98
N HIS A 4 19.34 23.68 4.00
CA HIS A 4 19.65 22.64 3.02
C HIS A 4 18.36 22.13 2.40
N SER A 5 18.42 21.69 1.14
CA SER A 5 17.34 20.92 0.53
C SER A 5 17.29 19.53 1.15
N VAL A 6 16.17 19.16 1.74
CA VAL A 6 15.93 17.86 2.37
C VAL A 6 14.74 17.20 1.70
N ILE A 7 14.90 15.93 1.30
CA ILE A 7 13.82 15.12 0.76
C ILE A 7 13.27 14.27 1.92
N LEU A 8 11.98 14.41 2.19
CA LEU A 8 11.31 13.68 3.26
C LEU A 8 10.50 12.52 2.67
N PHE A 9 10.71 11.33 3.23
CA PHE A 9 9.91 10.15 2.93
C PHE A 9 9.13 9.76 4.17
N LYS A 10 7.81 9.65 4.02
CA LYS A 10 6.92 9.12 5.06
C LYS A 10 6.15 7.95 4.45
N PRO A 11 5.94 6.85 5.19
CA PRO A 11 5.04 5.80 4.75
C PRO A 11 3.65 6.38 4.47
N TYR A 12 2.99 5.90 3.42
CA TYR A 12 1.62 6.30 3.12
C TYR A 12 0.70 5.95 4.30
N PRO A 13 -0.19 6.87 4.73
CA PRO A 13 -1.20 6.59 5.74
C PRO A 13 -2.31 5.74 5.12
N MET A 14 -2.22 4.43 5.30
CA MET A 14 -3.28 3.51 4.88
C MET A 14 -4.41 3.48 5.90
N ASP A 15 -5.61 3.21 5.40
CA ASP A 15 -6.84 3.00 6.15
C ASP A 15 -7.39 1.59 5.89
N VAL A 16 -8.01 1.00 6.90
CA VAL A 16 -8.67 -0.30 6.77
C VAL A 16 -9.84 -0.19 5.79
N GLY A 17 -9.95 -1.16 4.88
CA GLY A 17 -10.93 -1.21 3.80
C GLY A 17 -10.42 -0.64 2.48
N GLN A 18 -9.23 0.00 2.45
CA GLN A 18 -8.65 0.48 1.20
C GLN A 18 -8.29 -0.67 0.25
N LYS A 19 -8.55 -0.45 -1.03
CA LYS A 19 -8.11 -1.29 -2.14
C LYS A 19 -6.88 -0.64 -2.75
N ILE A 20 -5.77 -1.38 -2.76
CA ILE A 20 -4.49 -0.87 -3.24
C ILE A 20 -3.95 -1.79 -4.33
N HIS A 21 -3.21 -1.20 -5.26
CA HIS A 21 -2.38 -1.91 -6.20
C HIS A 21 -0.92 -1.59 -5.91
N ILE A 22 -0.08 -2.61 -5.78
CA ILE A 22 1.37 -2.45 -5.63
C ILE A 22 1.98 -2.71 -7.00
N ALA A 23 2.56 -1.68 -7.63
CA ALA A 23 3.03 -1.73 -9.02
C ALA A 23 4.43 -2.38 -9.20
N GLY A 24 4.94 -3.14 -8.24
CA GLY A 24 6.23 -3.81 -8.41
C GLY A 24 6.80 -4.50 -7.18
N GLY A 25 7.81 -5.33 -7.44
CA GLY A 25 8.53 -6.10 -6.43
C GLY A 25 7.80 -7.39 -6.01
N PRO A 26 8.27 -8.09 -4.98
CA PRO A 26 7.73 -9.41 -4.59
C PRO A 26 6.31 -9.39 -4.02
N ARG A 27 5.70 -8.20 -3.90
CA ARG A 27 4.34 -7.98 -3.39
C ARG A 27 3.45 -7.32 -4.45
N GLU A 28 3.90 -7.28 -5.69
CA GLU A 28 3.16 -6.72 -6.81
C GLU A 28 1.76 -7.34 -6.92
N GLY A 29 0.79 -6.51 -7.28
CA GLY A 29 -0.60 -6.90 -7.43
C GLY A 29 -1.54 -6.24 -6.44
N ASP A 30 -2.76 -6.78 -6.40
CA ASP A 30 -3.90 -6.18 -5.72
C ASP A 30 -4.05 -6.68 -4.29
N TRP A 31 -4.26 -5.74 -3.38
CA TRP A 31 -4.45 -6.00 -1.95
C TRP A 31 -5.56 -5.17 -1.32
N GLU A 32 -6.28 -5.77 -0.39
CA GLU A 32 -7.18 -5.07 0.52
C GLU A 32 -6.48 -4.85 1.86
N VAL A 33 -6.52 -3.62 2.37
CA VAL A 33 -6.00 -3.29 3.69
C VAL A 33 -6.98 -3.77 4.75
N ILE A 34 -6.61 -4.79 5.51
CA ILE A 34 -7.46 -5.37 6.56
C ILE A 34 -6.98 -5.03 7.97
N GLY A 35 -5.83 -4.37 8.11
CA GLY A 35 -5.33 -3.90 9.41
C GLY A 35 -4.13 -2.97 9.25
N VAL A 36 -4.06 -1.93 10.08
CA VAL A 36 -2.93 -0.99 10.09
C VAL A 36 -2.51 -0.75 11.54
N SER A 37 -1.21 -0.82 11.81
CA SER A 37 -0.61 -0.40 13.07
C SER A 37 0.51 0.60 12.81
N GLU A 38 1.17 1.07 13.87
CA GLU A 38 2.31 1.99 13.70
C GLU A 38 3.40 1.42 12.80
N ARG A 39 3.68 0.11 12.92
CA ARG A 39 4.82 -0.53 12.24
C ARG A 39 4.41 -1.51 11.15
N LYS A 40 3.18 -2.01 11.17
CA LYS A 40 2.72 -3.08 10.29
C LYS A 40 1.49 -2.66 9.47
N VAL A 41 1.34 -3.31 8.34
CA VAL A 41 0.09 -3.38 7.57
C VAL A 41 -0.25 -4.85 7.36
N LYS A 42 -1.52 -5.18 7.55
CA LYS A 42 -2.09 -6.48 7.24
C LYS A 42 -2.91 -6.36 5.95
N LEU A 43 -2.56 -7.16 4.96
CA LEU A 43 -3.13 -7.14 3.61
C LEU A 43 -3.77 -8.48 3.29
N ARG A 44 -4.88 -8.46 2.55
CA ARG A 44 -5.58 -9.63 2.04
C ARG A 44 -5.54 -9.63 0.52
N CYS A 45 -5.13 -10.75 -0.07
CA CYS A 45 -5.25 -10.96 -1.51
C CYS A 45 -6.74 -11.17 -1.86
N PRO A 46 -7.33 -10.39 -2.79
CA PRO A 46 -8.75 -10.51 -3.13
C PRO A 46 -9.09 -11.81 -3.87
N VAL A 47 -8.11 -12.45 -4.51
CA VAL A 47 -8.31 -13.68 -5.30
C VAL A 47 -8.17 -14.93 -4.43
N SER A 48 -7.08 -15.02 -3.67
CA SER A 48 -6.76 -16.22 -2.87
C SER A 48 -7.26 -16.15 -1.43
N PHE A 49 -7.74 -14.98 -0.99
CA PHE A 49 -8.10 -14.66 0.40
C PHE A 49 -6.97 -14.85 1.43
N ARG A 50 -5.74 -15.09 0.97
CA ARG A 50 -4.57 -15.19 1.84
C ARG A 50 -4.28 -13.85 2.48
N GLU A 51 -3.97 -13.91 3.77
CA GLU A 51 -3.62 -12.75 4.57
C GLU A 51 -2.13 -12.74 4.88
N PHE A 52 -1.52 -11.55 4.83
CA PHE A 52 -0.12 -11.36 5.16
C PHE A 52 0.05 -10.09 5.98
N GLU A 53 1.05 -10.09 6.85
CA GLU A 53 1.44 -8.93 7.63
C GLU A 53 2.88 -8.51 7.30
N TRP A 54 3.06 -7.23 6.96
CA TRP A 54 4.35 -6.67 6.55
C TRP A 54 4.67 -5.37 7.30
N ASN A 55 5.96 -5.02 7.40
CA ASN A 55 6.36 -3.69 7.86
C ASN A 55 5.84 -2.64 6.87
N ARG A 56 5.30 -1.51 7.34
CA ARG A 56 4.82 -0.42 6.46
C ARG A 56 5.89 -0.04 5.43
N PHE A 57 5.53 -0.12 4.15
CA PHE A 57 6.50 -0.09 3.06
C PHE A 57 6.04 0.68 1.81
N CYS A 58 4.80 1.18 1.78
CA CYS A 58 4.29 1.87 0.61
C CYS A 58 4.58 3.38 0.66
N TYR A 59 5.11 3.87 -0.44
CA TYR A 59 5.23 5.29 -0.74
C TYR A 59 4.11 5.62 -1.73
N PHE A 60 3.40 6.71 -1.50
CA PHE A 60 2.35 7.16 -2.41
C PHE A 60 2.93 7.52 -3.77
N VAL A 61 2.31 7.01 -4.85
CA VAL A 61 2.70 7.33 -6.22
C VAL A 61 1.62 8.20 -6.84
N GLU A 62 0.37 7.72 -6.90
CA GLU A 62 -0.80 8.44 -7.40
C GLU A 62 -2.09 7.78 -6.89
N GLU A 63 -3.23 8.45 -7.08
CA GLU A 63 -4.57 7.94 -6.75
C GLU A 63 -5.45 7.98 -8.00
N GLU A 64 -6.06 6.85 -8.36
CA GLU A 64 -6.96 6.70 -9.50
C GLU A 64 -8.40 6.46 -9.03
N GLN A 65 -9.35 7.18 -9.63
CA GLN A 65 -10.78 6.97 -9.39
C GLN A 65 -11.37 6.03 -10.45
N ASP A 66 -12.36 5.23 -10.06
CA ASP A 66 -13.14 4.34 -10.95
C ASP A 66 -12.33 3.25 -11.69
N ARG A 67 -11.13 2.93 -11.22
CA ARG A 67 -10.34 1.80 -11.74
C ARG A 67 -10.96 0.47 -11.31
N GLU A 68 -11.06 -0.48 -12.25
CA GLU A 68 -11.41 -1.87 -11.90
C GLU A 68 -10.36 -2.50 -10.99
N TRP A 69 -10.82 -3.13 -9.93
CA TRP A 69 -9.99 -3.77 -8.92
C TRP A 69 -10.73 -4.99 -8.34
N PRO A 70 -10.09 -6.17 -8.24
CA PRO A 70 -8.74 -6.47 -8.74
C PRO A 70 -8.67 -6.41 -10.26
N GLN A 71 -7.47 -6.17 -10.79
CA GLN A 71 -7.21 -6.29 -12.22
C GLN A 71 -7.41 -7.75 -12.63
N HIS A 72 -8.28 -7.95 -13.60
CA HIS A 72 -8.42 -9.20 -14.32
C HIS A 72 -7.49 -9.12 -15.52
N ASP A 73 -6.42 -9.92 -15.52
CA ASP A 73 -5.70 -10.27 -16.75
C ASP A 73 -6.53 -11.25 -17.60
#